data_AF-A0A2C6BTQ7-F1
#
_entry.id   AF-A0A2C6BTQ7-F1
#
_cell.length_a   1.000
_cell.length_b   1.000
_cell.length_c   1.000
_cell.angle_alpha   90.00
_cell.angle_beta   90.00
_cell.angle_gamma   90.00
#
_symmetry.space_group_name_H-M   'P 1'
#
loop_
_entity.id
_entity.type
_entity.pdbx_description
1 polymer ?
#
loop_
_entity_poly.entity_id
_entity_poly.type
_entity_poly.pdbx_seq_one_letter_code
_entity_poly.pdbx_strand_id
1 'polypeptide(L)' 'MSKYKVGFLVNSNANAFCKNAEVVDLVDDYGYSEAEAEEIINNEDKFSELFKEWLWETIETSYKVLKTDEEIEKWKGLNN' A
#
# COMPACT_ATOMS: atom_id res chain seq x y z
N MET A 1 18.43 12.65 12.76
CA MET A 1 17.40 12.20 11.80
C MET A 1 17.87 10.88 11.25
N SER A 2 17.04 9.83 11.29
CA SER A 2 17.38 8.58 10.61
C SER A 2 17.54 8.86 9.11
N LYS A 3 18.56 8.27 8.50
CA LYS A 3 18.88 8.41 7.07
C LYS A 3 17.89 7.65 6.19
N TYR A 4 17.13 6.72 6.78
CA TYR A 4 16.35 5.70 6.08
C TYR A 4 14.85 5.86 6.29
N LYS A 5 14.40 7.10 6.54
CA LYS A 5 12.98 7.43 6.64
C LYS A 5 12.38 7.67 5.27
N VAL A 6 11.26 7.00 5.01
CA VAL A 6 10.52 7.08 3.76
C VAL A 6 9.07 7.49 4.06
N GLY A 7 8.47 8.24 3.13
CA GLY A 7 7.09 8.68 3.23
C GLY A 7 6.21 7.93 2.25
N PHE A 8 5.18 7.28 2.75
CA PHE A 8 4.14 6.66 1.93
C PHE A 8 2.88 7.51 1.94
N LEU A 9 2.21 7.56 0.79
CA LEU A 9 0.97 8.31 0.61
C LEU A 9 0.05 7.50 -0.30
N VAL A 10 -1.19 7.34 0.13
CA VAL A 10 -2.27 6.91 -0.75
C VAL A 10 -3.49 7.80 -0.56
N ASN A 11 -4.12 8.15 -1.67
CA ASN A 11 -5.30 8.99 -1.68
C ASN A 11 -6.19 8.60 -2.86
N SER A 12 -7.36 8.01 -2.58
CA SER A 12 -8.32 7.67 -3.65
C SER A 12 -9.08 8.88 -4.19
N ASN A 13 -8.95 10.06 -3.57
CA ASN A 13 -9.72 11.27 -3.84
C ASN A 13 -11.25 11.11 -3.74
N ALA A 14 -11.73 10.02 -3.13
CA ALA A 14 -13.16 9.76 -2.97
C ALA A 14 -13.83 10.72 -1.98
N ASN A 15 -13.16 11.07 -0.87
CA ASN A 15 -13.66 12.00 0.15
C ASN A 15 -12.54 12.51 1.09
N ALA A 16 -12.87 13.31 2.11
CA ALA A 16 -11.89 13.88 3.03
C ALA A 16 -11.13 12.85 3.90
N PHE A 17 -11.64 11.62 4.02
CA PHE A 17 -11.11 10.56 4.88
C PHE A 17 -10.39 9.45 4.10
N CYS A 18 -10.23 9.58 2.78
CA CYS A 18 -9.62 8.55 1.95
C CYS A 18 -8.11 8.75 1.70
N LYS A 19 -7.48 9.65 2.47
CA LYS A 19 -6.06 9.97 2.39
C LYS A 19 -5.36 9.38 3.60
N ASN A 20 -4.41 8.48 3.34
CA ASN A 20 -3.49 7.95 4.35
C ASN A 20 -2.06 8.37 3.98
N ALA A 21 -1.33 8.92 4.95
CA ALA A 21 0.06 9.28 4.81
C ALA A 21 0.81 8.79 6.05
N GLU A 22 1.91 8.10 5.83
CA GLU A 22 2.72 7.49 6.89
C GLU A 22 4.20 7.74 6.63
N VAL A 23 4.96 7.96 7.69
CA VAL A 23 6.42 8.03 7.62
C VAL A 23 6.94 6.82 8.35
N VAL A 24 7.70 6.00 7.65
CA VAL A 24 8.28 4.75 8.14
C VAL A 24 9.80 4.87 8.15
N ASP A 25 10.42 4.39 9.22
CA ASP A 25 11.85 4.16 9.31
C ASP A 25 12.19 2.73 8.91
N LEU A 26 12.91 2.54 7.80
CA LEU A 26 13.22 1.18 7.32
C LEU A 26 14.04 0.37 8.34
N VAL A 27 14.86 1.03 9.15
CA VAL A 27 15.70 0.35 10.15
C VAL A 27 14.93 0.15 11.45
N ASP A 28 14.38 1.23 12.02
CA ASP A 28 13.77 1.18 13.35
C ASP A 28 12.36 0.53 13.34
N ASP A 29 11.55 0.79 12.32
CA ASP A 29 10.16 0.30 12.25
C ASP A 29 10.08 -1.05 11.53
N TYR A 30 10.82 -1.23 10.44
CA TYR A 30 10.76 -2.44 9.60
C TYR A 30 11.93 -3.42 9.85
N GLY A 31 12.96 -3.02 10.61
CA GLY A 31 14.03 -3.92 11.04
C GLY A 31 15.08 -4.24 9.99
N TYR A 32 15.14 -3.51 8.87
CA TYR A 32 16.18 -3.68 7.86
C TYR A 32 17.56 -3.25 8.41
N SER A 33 18.62 -3.88 7.92
CA SER A 33 19.96 -3.32 8.11
C SER A 33 20.13 -2.01 7.32
N GLU A 34 21.09 -1.17 7.72
CA GLU A 34 21.39 0.08 6.99
C GLU A 34 21.74 -0.19 5.52
N ALA A 35 22.41 -1.32 5.23
CA ALA A 35 22.77 -1.70 3.86
C ALA A 35 21.55 -2.09 3.02
N GLU A 36 20.60 -2.84 3.59
CA GLU A 36 19.34 -3.19 2.93
C GLU A 36 18.48 -1.95 2.71
N ALA A 37 18.37 -1.08 3.71
CA ALA A 37 17.61 0.16 3.62
C ALA A 37 18.18 1.09 2.53
N GLU A 38 19.51 1.23 2.46
CA GLU A 38 20.20 1.97 1.40
C GLU A 38 19.93 1.35 0.01
N GLU A 39 19.95 0.03 -0.09
CA GLU A 39 19.66 -0.65 -1.36
C GLU A 39 18.21 -0.43 -1.80
N ILE A 40 17.25 -0.53 -0.88
CA ILE A 40 15.82 -0.30 -1.16
C ILE A 40 15.59 1.12 -1.66
N ILE A 41 16.12 2.14 -0.98
CA ILE A 41 15.89 3.55 -1.36
C ILE A 41 16.54 3.90 -2.70
N ASN A 42 17.65 3.24 -3.05
CA ASN A 42 18.34 3.48 -4.32
C ASN A 42 17.87 2.55 -5.46
N ASN A 43 16.94 1.64 -5.22
CA ASN A 43 16.40 0.71 -6.20
C ASN A 43 14.88 0.88 -6.34
N GLU A 44 14.45 1.44 -7.47
CA GLU A 44 13.04 1.74 -7.74
C GLU A 44 12.13 0.51 -7.68
N ASP A 45 12.59 -0.65 -8.17
CA ASP A 45 11.80 -1.88 -8.15
C ASP A 45 11.56 -2.35 -6.71
N LYS A 46 12.62 -2.37 -5.89
CA LYS A 46 12.52 -2.74 -4.46
C LYS A 46 11.65 -1.76 -3.68
N PHE A 47 11.82 -0.47 -3.92
CA PHE A 47 11.02 0.56 -3.28
C PHE A 47 9.54 0.45 -3.67
N SER A 48 9.26 0.13 -4.94
CA SER A 48 7.91 -0.12 -5.45
C SER A 48 7.27 -1.36 -4.84
N GLU A 49 8.03 -2.45 -4.63
CA GLU A 49 7.56 -3.63 -3.92
C GLU A 49 7.19 -3.31 -2.47
N LEU A 50 8.08 -2.61 -1.74
CA LEU A 50 7.81 -2.18 -0.37
C LEU A 50 6.56 -1.28 -0.29
N PHE A 51 6.41 -0.34 -1.22
CA PHE A 51 5.22 0.51 -1.28
C PHE A 51 3.94 -0.29 -1.53
N LYS A 52 3.99 -1.34 -2.37
CA LYS A 52 2.83 -2.21 -2.61
C LYS A 52 2.45 -3.00 -1.36
N GLU A 53 3.42 -3.51 -0.62
CA GLU A 53 3.17 -4.20 0.66
C GLU A 53 2.44 -3.27 1.63
N TRP A 54 2.99 -2.08 1.87
CA TRP A 54 2.35 -1.06 2.70
C TRP A 54 0.94 -0.69 2.20
N LEU A 55 0.76 -0.56 0.88
CA LEU A 55 -0.52 -0.23 0.26
C LEU A 55 -1.59 -1.29 0.54
N TRP A 56 -1.24 -2.58 0.45
CA TRP A 56 -2.17 -3.68 0.72
C TRP A 56 -2.56 -3.80 2.19
N GLU A 57 -1.67 -3.44 3.11
CA GLU A 57 -2.00 -3.35 4.54
C GLU A 57 -2.86 -2.12 4.87
N THR A 58 -2.73 -1.05 4.08
CA THR A 58 -3.41 0.23 4.32
C THR A 58 -4.81 0.29 3.71
N ILE A 59 -5.06 -0.39 2.58
CA ILE A 59 -6.33 -0.33 1.85
C ILE A 59 -6.96 -1.70 1.72
N GLU A 60 -8.21 -1.80 2.18
CA GLU A 60 -9.04 -2.98 1.91
C GLU A 60 -9.35 -3.08 0.42
N THR A 61 -8.94 -4.18 -0.17
CA THR A 61 -9.15 -4.51 -1.57
C THR A 61 -9.54 -5.97 -1.68
N SER A 62 -10.41 -6.29 -2.63
CA SER A 62 -10.80 -7.68 -2.89
C SER A 62 -11.08 -7.91 -4.36
N TYR A 63 -10.93 -9.15 -4.79
CA TYR A 63 -11.30 -9.60 -6.12
C TYR A 63 -12.02 -10.95 -6.02
N LYS A 64 -12.95 -11.19 -6.95
CA LYS A 64 -13.68 -12.46 -7.03
C LYS A 64 -13.93 -12.81 -8.50
N VAL A 65 -13.69 -14.07 -8.87
CA VAL A 65 -14.13 -14.60 -10.17
C VAL A 65 -15.63 -14.86 -10.09
N LEU A 66 -16.41 -14.17 -10.92
CA LEU A 66 -17.87 -14.27 -10.95
C LEU A 66 -18.28 -15.28 -12.02
N LYS A 67 -19.09 -16.28 -11.65
CA LYS A 67 -19.48 -17.39 -12.54
C LYS A 67 -20.97 -17.43 -12.85
N THR A 68 -21.79 -16.72 -12.08
CA THR A 68 -23.25 -16.67 -12.29
C THR A 68 -23.75 -15.23 -12.39
N ASP A 69 -24.89 -15.05 -13.06
CA ASP A 69 -25.56 -13.75 -13.16
C ASP A 69 -25.92 -13.20 -11.76
N GLU A 70 -26.28 -14.06 -10.82
CA GLU A 70 -26.54 -13.67 -9.42
C GLU A 70 -25.29 -13.09 -8.74
N GLU A 71 -24.11 -13.69 -8.94
CA GLU A 71 -22.85 -13.16 -8.41
C GLU A 71 -22.48 -11.81 -9.04
N ILE A 72 -22.78 -11.63 -10.34
CA ILE A 72 -22.56 -10.38 -11.06
C ILE A 72 -23.44 -9.27 -10.50
N GLU A 73 -24.74 -9.52 -10.33
CA GLU A 73 -25.67 -8.52 -9.79
C GLU A 73 -25.34 -8.16 -8.34
N LYS A 74 -24.95 -9.15 -7.52
CA LYS A 74 -24.48 -8.89 -6.15
C LYS A 74 -23.23 -8.02 -6.11
N TRP A 75 -22.25 -8.27 -6.98
CA TRP A 75 -21.02 -7.48 -7.03
C TRP A 75 -21.26 -6.03 -7.46
N LYS A 76 -22.13 -5.80 -8.46
CA LYS A 76 -22.54 -4.45 -8.88
C LYS A 76 -23.21 -3.67 -7.75
N GLY A 77 -23.97 -4.36 -6.90
CA GLY A 77 -24.65 -3.78 -5.75
C GLY A 77 -23.72 -3.25 -4.65
N LEU A 78 -22.42 -3.58 -4.66
CA LEU A 78 -21.45 -3.04 -3.69
C LEU A 78 -21.22 -1.52 -3.83
N ASN A 79 -21.59 -0.94 -4.97
CA ASN A 79 -21.44 0.48 -5.26
C ASN A 79 -22.65 1.34 -4.84
N ASN A 80 -23.71 0.73 -4.31
CA ASN A 80 -25.01 1.37 -4.00
C ASN A 80 -25.26 1.49 -2.50
#